data_AF-A0A2M8P9K2-F1
#
_entry.id   AF-A0A2M8P9K2-F1
#
_cell.length_a   1.000
_cell.length_b   1.000
_cell.length_c   1.000
_cell.angle_alpha   90.00
_cell.angle_beta   90.00
_cell.angle_gamma   90.00
#
_symmetry.space_group_name_H-M   'P 1'
#
loop_
_entity.id
_entity.type
_entity.pdbx_description
1 polymer ?
#
loop_
_entity_poly.entity_id
_entity_poly.type
_entity_poly.pdbx_seq_one_letter_code
_entity_poly.pdbx_strand_id
1 'polypeptide(L)'
;HRSAEMLAGIRAELMPKPEYIAMSRPAGRVIGGMLMRLASGDRAKINIVVARPESFRYLIAEALKDRPDAHCVELASGFLPRPWQLAREFPQLRVTEIDLPEVIAEKQRRFARAKLDLPPNLRMRSADLGVVPLTEVLEGEKADVITAEG
;
A
#
# COMPACT_ATOMS: atom_id res chain seq x y z
N HIS A 1 9.57 -9.90 0.10
CA HIS A 1 10.37 -9.00 0.97
C HIS A 1 11.39 -8.11 0.25
N ARG A 2 12.53 -8.61 -0.27
CA ARG A 2 13.57 -7.71 -0.84
C ARG A 2 13.10 -6.82 -2.01
N SER A 3 12.34 -7.37 -2.96
CA SER A 3 11.82 -6.61 -4.10
C SER A 3 10.83 -5.52 -3.68
N ALA A 4 9.95 -5.81 -2.71
CA ALA A 4 8.98 -4.84 -2.18
C ALA A 4 9.67 -3.65 -1.49
N GLU A 5 10.75 -3.89 -0.74
CA GLU A 5 11.58 -2.85 -0.11
C GLU A 5 12.29 -1.97 -1.15
N MET A 6 12.79 -2.59 -2.22
CA MET A 6 13.42 -1.87 -3.32
C MET A 6 12.42 -0.97 -4.04
N LEU A 7 11.24 -1.49 -4.38
CA LEU A 7 10.17 -0.70 -5.00
C LEU A 7 9.69 0.43 -4.07
N ALA A 8 9.61 0.20 -2.77
CA ALA A 8 9.30 1.24 -1.80
C ALA A 8 10.37 2.34 -1.76
N GLY A 9 11.65 1.96 -1.86
CA GLY A 9 12.77 2.91 -1.98
C GLY A 9 12.68 3.76 -3.24
N ILE A 10 12.40 3.15 -4.41
CA ILE A 10 12.21 3.87 -5.67
C ILE A 10 11.04 4.86 -5.57
N ARG A 11 9.90 4.43 -5.02
CA ARG A 11 8.74 5.31 -4.82
C ARG A 11 9.06 6.47 -3.88
N ALA A 12 9.78 6.25 -2.79
CA ALA A 12 10.15 7.32 -1.86
C ALA A 12 11.08 8.38 -2.51
N GLU A 13 11.93 7.98 -3.45
CA GLU A 13 12.78 8.91 -4.20
C GLU A 13 12.00 9.67 -5.28
N LEU A 14 11.06 9.01 -5.98
CA LEU A 14 10.26 9.63 -7.04
C LEU A 14 9.07 10.45 -6.53
N MET A 15 8.51 10.05 -5.39
CA MET A 15 7.38 10.68 -4.71
C MET A 15 7.71 10.85 -3.23
N PRO A 16 8.46 11.89 -2.85
CA PRO A 16 8.96 12.08 -1.49
C PRO A 16 7.87 12.60 -0.53
N LYS A 17 6.70 11.97 -0.52
CA LYS A 17 5.65 12.22 0.47
C LYS A 17 5.97 11.49 1.77
N PRO A 18 5.55 12.01 2.94
CA PRO A 18 5.87 11.41 4.25
C PRO A 18 5.54 9.92 4.34
N GLU A 19 4.40 9.49 3.79
CA GLU A 19 3.94 8.12 3.82
C GLU A 19 4.76 7.18 2.92
N TYR A 20 5.22 7.63 1.75
CA TYR A 20 6.12 6.85 0.90
C TYR A 20 7.50 6.73 1.52
N ILE A 21 8.01 7.81 2.11
CA ILE A 21 9.28 7.81 2.84
C ILE A 21 9.19 6.84 4.02
N ALA A 22 8.12 6.90 4.81
CA ALA A 22 7.88 6.01 5.94
C ALA A 22 7.88 4.54 5.52
N MET A 23 7.28 4.23 4.37
CA MET A 23 7.25 2.87 3.82
C MET A 23 8.59 2.40 3.26
N SER A 24 9.62 3.24 3.19
CA SER A 24 10.93 2.87 2.67
C SER A 24 11.98 2.69 3.78
N ARG A 25 12.93 1.76 3.59
CA ARG A 25 14.15 1.71 4.40
C ARG A 25 15.22 2.66 3.83
N PRO A 26 16.09 3.24 4.68
CA PRO A 26 17.23 4.05 4.20
C PRO A 26 18.09 3.31 3.16
N ALA A 27 18.39 2.02 3.39
CA ALA A 27 19.12 1.20 2.43
C ALA A 27 18.36 0.97 1.12
N GLY A 28 17.02 0.81 1.18
CA GLY A 28 16.16 0.67 0.01
C GLY A 28 16.14 1.93 -0.85
N ARG A 29 16.16 3.11 -0.22
CA ARG A 29 16.27 4.40 -0.91
C ARG A 29 17.59 4.57 -1.65
N VAL A 30 18.72 4.21 -1.03
CA VAL A 30 20.04 4.26 -1.68
C VAL A 30 20.08 3.36 -2.91
N ILE A 31 19.60 2.12 -2.80
CA ILE A 31 19.52 1.18 -3.93
C ILE A 31 18.56 1.71 -5.01
N GLY A 32 17.40 2.23 -4.62
CA GLY A 32 16.44 2.85 -5.54
C GLY A 32 17.06 4.00 -6.32
N GLY A 33 17.75 4.93 -5.65
CA GLY A 33 18.45 6.05 -6.28
C GLY A 33 19.57 5.61 -7.23
N MET A 34 20.31 4.55 -6.89
CA MET A 34 21.30 3.95 -7.81
C MET A 34 20.65 3.35 -9.05
N LEU A 35 19.58 2.56 -8.89
CA LEU A 35 18.85 1.96 -10.02
C LEU A 35 18.24 3.03 -10.93
N MET A 36 17.69 4.10 -10.36
CA MET A 36 17.18 5.25 -11.10
C MET A 36 18.24 5.90 -12.01
N ARG A 37 19.48 5.98 -11.52
CA ARG A 37 20.61 6.54 -12.28
C ARG A 37 21.11 5.58 -13.36
N LEU A 38 21.10 4.28 -13.10
CA LEU A 38 21.54 3.24 -14.04
C LEU A 38 20.50 2.96 -15.13
N ALA A 39 19.22 3.04 -14.80
CA ALA A 39 18.11 2.83 -15.71
C ALA A 39 17.69 4.11 -16.47
N SER A 40 18.59 5.11 -16.57
CA SER A 40 18.36 6.35 -17.33
C SER A 40 17.96 6.11 -18.80
N GLY A 41 18.22 4.91 -19.35
CA GLY A 41 17.78 4.47 -20.68
C GLY A 41 16.41 3.77 -20.75
N ASP A 42 15.76 3.45 -19.62
CA ASP A 42 14.49 2.71 -19.57
C ASP A 42 13.50 3.34 -18.57
N ARG A 43 13.26 4.64 -18.75
CA ARG A 43 12.36 5.44 -17.89
C ARG A 43 10.94 4.89 -17.81
N ALA A 44 10.48 4.15 -18.82
CA ALA A 44 9.14 3.56 -18.84
C ALA A 44 8.96 2.50 -17.73
N LYS A 45 9.96 1.63 -17.51
CA LYS A 45 9.94 0.64 -16.43
C LYS A 45 10.07 1.24 -15.04
N ILE A 46 10.65 2.42 -14.94
CA ILE A 46 10.66 3.18 -13.69
C ILE A 46 9.30 3.81 -13.45
N ASN A 47 8.74 4.47 -14.47
CA ASN A 47 7.48 5.20 -14.33
C ASN A 47 6.33 4.28 -13.91
N ILE A 48 6.32 3.01 -14.34
CA ILE A 48 5.28 2.06 -13.93
C ILE A 48 5.26 1.83 -12.40
N VAL A 49 6.40 1.96 -11.72
CA VAL A 49 6.51 1.76 -10.25
C VAL A 49 5.75 2.82 -9.47
N VAL A 50 5.56 4.00 -10.07
CA VAL A 50 4.79 5.11 -9.51
C VAL A 50 3.38 5.17 -10.11
N ALA A 51 3.28 5.04 -11.43
CA ALA A 51 2.02 5.17 -12.14
C ALA A 51 1.02 4.08 -11.78
N ARG A 52 1.47 2.83 -11.53
CA ARG A 52 0.57 1.72 -11.22
C ARG A 52 -0.15 1.92 -9.88
N PRO A 53 0.53 2.16 -8.74
CA PRO A 53 -0.16 2.43 -7.47
C PRO A 53 -1.13 3.61 -7.54
N GLU A 54 -0.75 4.71 -8.22
CA GLU A 54 -1.63 5.86 -8.36
C GLU A 54 -2.83 5.58 -9.28
N SER A 55 -2.66 4.78 -10.33
CA SER A 55 -3.77 4.34 -11.18
C SER A 55 -4.77 3.49 -10.39
N PHE A 56 -4.28 2.56 -9.56
CA PHE A 56 -5.15 1.80 -8.66
C PHE A 56 -5.88 2.71 -7.68
N ARG A 57 -5.18 3.65 -7.04
CA ARG A 57 -5.81 4.61 -6.12
C ARG A 57 -6.93 5.40 -6.81
N TYR A 58 -6.67 5.89 -8.02
CA TYR A 58 -7.68 6.59 -8.82
C TYR A 58 -8.88 5.71 -9.15
N LEU A 59 -8.66 4.48 -9.62
CA LEU A 59 -9.76 3.56 -9.98
C LEU A 59 -10.60 3.17 -8.77
N ILE A 60 -9.98 2.98 -7.59
CA ILE A 60 -10.69 2.70 -6.34
C ILE A 60 -11.53 3.91 -5.93
N ALA A 61 -10.93 5.12 -5.94
CA ALA A 61 -11.62 6.35 -5.61
C ALA A 61 -12.85 6.55 -6.52
N GLU A 62 -12.69 6.37 -7.83
CA GLU A 62 -13.79 6.47 -8.79
C GLU A 62 -14.88 5.42 -8.56
N ALA A 63 -14.52 4.19 -8.20
CA ALA A 63 -15.49 3.12 -7.91
C ALA A 63 -16.27 3.35 -6.60
N LEU A 64 -15.71 4.13 -5.67
CA LEU A 64 -16.24 4.30 -4.31
C LEU A 64 -16.82 5.69 -4.03
N LYS A 65 -16.62 6.68 -4.92
CA LYS A 65 -17.01 8.08 -4.70
C LYS A 65 -18.49 8.28 -4.31
N ASP A 66 -19.39 7.48 -4.88
CA ASP A 66 -20.83 7.54 -4.64
C ASP A 66 -21.34 6.47 -3.65
N ARG A 67 -20.42 5.80 -2.94
CA ARG A 67 -20.71 4.66 -2.04
C ARG A 67 -20.12 4.90 -0.65
N PRO A 68 -20.74 5.77 0.17
CA PRO A 68 -20.13 6.26 1.41
C PRO A 68 -19.86 5.17 2.46
N ASP A 69 -20.61 4.06 2.45
CA ASP A 69 -20.44 2.97 3.43
C ASP A 69 -19.65 1.76 2.88
N ALA A 70 -19.04 1.92 1.71
CA ALA A 70 -18.38 0.81 1.03
C ALA A 70 -17.15 0.29 1.78
N HIS A 71 -16.95 -1.02 1.67
CA HIS A 71 -15.80 -1.73 2.20
C HIS A 71 -14.78 -2.00 1.11
N CYS A 72 -13.64 -1.32 1.19
CA CYS A 72 -12.48 -1.54 0.35
C CYS A 72 -11.53 -2.52 1.02
N VAL A 73 -11.17 -3.61 0.33
CA VAL A 73 -10.21 -4.61 0.81
C VAL A 73 -8.98 -4.61 -0.10
N GLU A 74 -7.83 -4.30 0.48
CA GLU A 74 -6.53 -4.25 -0.19
C GLU A 74 -5.70 -5.47 0.19
N LEU A 75 -5.46 -6.36 -0.77
CA LEU A 75 -4.73 -7.60 -0.58
C LEU A 75 -3.26 -7.43 -0.96
N ALA A 76 -2.37 -7.93 -0.11
CA ALA A 76 -0.92 -8.03 -0.36
C ALA A 76 -0.30 -6.71 -0.83
N SER A 77 -0.69 -5.58 -0.24
CA SER A 77 -0.25 -4.24 -0.66
C SER A 77 1.24 -3.99 -0.42
N GLY A 78 1.90 -4.87 0.34
CA GLY A 78 3.31 -4.76 0.69
C GLY A 78 3.58 -3.42 1.37
N PHE A 79 4.64 -2.74 0.92
CA PHE A 79 5.02 -1.42 1.42
C PHE A 79 4.43 -0.27 0.58
N LEU A 80 3.17 -0.42 0.14
CA LEU A 80 2.39 0.69 -0.40
C LEU A 80 1.60 1.37 0.74
N PRO A 81 1.61 2.71 0.81
CA PRO A 81 0.78 3.44 1.77
C PRO A 81 -0.67 3.60 1.29
N ARG A 82 -1.06 3.01 0.16
CA ARG A 82 -2.37 3.21 -0.49
C ARG A 82 -3.57 2.94 0.43
N PRO A 83 -3.65 1.86 1.23
CA PRO A 83 -4.75 1.67 2.17
C PRO A 83 -4.87 2.81 3.20
N TRP A 84 -3.74 3.32 3.68
CA TRP A 84 -3.69 4.47 4.58
C TRP A 84 -4.12 5.77 3.89
N GLN A 85 -3.71 5.98 2.64
CA GLN A 85 -4.10 7.15 1.85
C GLN A 85 -5.61 7.14 1.60
N LEU A 86 -6.17 6.01 1.17
CA LEU A 86 -7.61 5.84 0.93
C LEU A 86 -8.43 6.09 2.20
N ALA A 87 -8.01 5.52 3.33
CA ALA A 87 -8.71 5.70 4.60
C ALA A 87 -8.72 7.17 5.06
N ARG A 88 -7.66 7.94 4.77
CA ARG A 88 -7.60 9.38 5.04
C ARG A 88 -8.42 10.22 4.07
N GLU A 89 -8.38 9.88 2.79
CA GLU A 89 -9.05 10.62 1.72
C GLU A 89 -10.56 10.44 1.80
N PHE A 90 -11.01 9.26 2.21
CA PHE A 90 -12.42 8.89 2.32
C PHE A 90 -12.73 8.36 3.74
N PRO A 91 -12.90 9.23 4.74
CA PRO A 91 -13.12 8.84 6.13
C PRO A 91 -14.41 8.04 6.36
N GLN A 92 -15.35 8.09 5.42
CA GLN A 92 -16.61 7.33 5.44
C GLN A 92 -16.42 5.85 5.07
N LEU A 93 -15.40 5.52 4.26
CA LEU A 93 -15.16 4.15 3.82
C LEU A 93 -14.63 3.30 4.95
N ARG A 94 -14.94 1.99 4.90
CA ARG A 94 -14.20 0.98 5.65
C ARG A 94 -13.06 0.49 4.78
N VAL A 95 -11.82 0.60 5.26
CA VAL A 95 -10.65 0.11 4.53
C VAL A 95 -10.03 -1.03 5.32
N THR A 96 -9.89 -2.20 4.72
CA THR A 96 -9.19 -3.34 5.30
C THR A 96 -7.97 -3.68 4.45
N GLU A 97 -6.79 -3.62 5.04
CA GLU A 97 -5.57 -4.17 4.45
C GLU A 97 -5.35 -5.58 4.97
N ILE A 98 -5.03 -6.53 4.07
CA ILE A 98 -4.65 -7.89 4.40
C ILE A 98 -3.27 -8.19 3.81
N ASP A 99 -2.30 -8.55 4.66
CA ASP A 99 -0.95 -8.92 4.23
C ASP A 99 -0.33 -9.92 5.23
N LEU A 100 0.84 -10.45 4.90
CA LEU A 100 1.60 -11.35 5.77
C LEU A 100 1.86 -10.68 7.14
N PRO A 101 1.84 -11.45 8.24
CA PRO A 101 2.00 -10.90 9.58
C PRO A 101 3.24 -10.01 9.75
N GLU A 102 4.37 -10.40 9.17
CA GLU A 102 5.61 -9.61 9.24
C GLU A 102 5.53 -8.29 8.45
N VAL A 103 4.73 -8.24 7.38
CA VAL A 103 4.55 -7.03 6.57
C VAL A 103 3.69 -6.03 7.34
N ILE A 104 2.54 -6.48 7.84
CA ILE A 104 1.64 -5.65 8.65
C ILE A 104 2.37 -5.09 9.87
N ALA A 105 3.08 -5.94 10.61
CA ALA A 105 3.85 -5.52 11.78
C ALA A 105 4.90 -4.46 11.41
N GLU A 106 5.62 -4.65 10.29
CA GLU A 106 6.62 -3.69 9.84
C GLU A 106 6.01 -2.36 9.38
N LYS A 107 4.87 -2.37 8.68
CA LYS A 107 4.14 -1.15 8.29
C LYS A 107 3.69 -0.36 9.51
N GLN A 108 3.07 -1.02 10.49
CA GLN A 108 2.64 -0.39 11.74
C GLN A 108 3.82 0.26 12.47
N ARG A 109 4.97 -0.42 12.57
CA ARG A 109 6.21 0.15 13.12
C ARG A 109 6.68 1.39 12.35
N ARG A 110 6.63 1.34 11.01
CA ARG A 110 7.04 2.46 10.15
C ARG A 110 6.13 3.67 10.29
N PHE A 111 4.81 3.47 10.32
CA PHE A 111 3.85 4.55 10.59
C PHE A 111 4.09 5.19 11.95
N ALA A 112 4.23 4.39 13.01
CA ALA A 112 4.51 4.87 14.36
C ALA A 112 5.83 5.67 14.42
N ARG A 113 6.91 5.15 13.83
CA ARG A 113 8.21 5.83 13.77
C ARG A 113 8.13 7.16 13.01
N ALA A 114 7.35 7.21 11.95
CA ALA A 114 7.14 8.42 11.15
C ALA A 114 6.14 9.39 11.77
N LYS A 115 5.54 9.06 12.92
CA LYS A 115 4.45 9.83 13.57
C LYS A 115 3.27 10.05 12.61
N LEU A 116 2.94 9.01 11.85
CA LEU A 116 1.77 8.99 10.98
C LEU A 116 0.69 8.18 11.68
N ASP A 117 -0.37 8.85 12.11
CA ASP A 117 -1.49 8.20 12.78
C ASP A 117 -2.21 7.26 11.83
N LEU A 118 -2.62 6.10 12.35
CA LEU A 118 -3.48 5.17 11.62
C LEU A 118 -4.91 5.70 11.65
N PRO A 119 -5.56 5.90 10.49
CA PRO A 119 -6.95 6.31 10.43
C PRO A 119 -7.85 5.30 11.15
N PRO A 120 -8.88 5.75 11.90
CA PRO A 120 -9.75 4.85 12.66
C PRO A 120 -10.58 3.92 11.77
N ASN A 121 -10.76 4.28 10.49
CA ASN A 121 -11.46 3.51 9.49
C ASN A 121 -10.54 2.55 8.69
N LEU A 122 -9.24 2.48 9.03
CA LEU A 122 -8.30 1.50 8.49
C LEU A 122 -8.13 0.32 9.46
N ARG A 123 -8.45 -0.88 9.00
CA ARG A 123 -8.15 -2.14 9.68
C ARG A 123 -6.99 -2.82 8.96
N MET A 124 -5.98 -3.25 9.71
CA MET A 124 -4.86 -4.04 9.17
C MET A 124 -4.97 -5.46 9.74
N ARG A 125 -5.16 -6.45 8.87
CA ARG A 125 -5.30 -7.86 9.21
C ARG A 125 -4.08 -8.63 8.74
N SER A 126 -3.51 -9.40 9.65
CA SER A 126 -2.35 -10.25 9.39
C SER A 126 -2.82 -11.63 8.96
N ALA A 127 -2.62 -12.01 7.70
CA ALA A 127 -2.97 -13.33 7.19
C ALA A 127 -2.12 -13.73 5.97
N ASP A 128 -1.82 -15.02 5.86
CA ASP A 128 -1.31 -15.62 4.62
C ASP A 128 -2.47 -16.18 3.80
N LEU A 129 -2.86 -15.48 2.74
CA LEU A 129 -3.96 -15.89 1.86
C LEU A 129 -3.62 -17.09 0.96
N GLY A 130 -2.37 -17.56 0.96
CA GLY A 130 -2.00 -18.86 0.40
C GLY A 130 -2.37 -20.05 1.30
N VAL A 131 -2.68 -19.78 2.57
CA VAL A 131 -2.99 -20.80 3.60
C VAL A 131 -4.40 -20.63 4.16
N VAL A 132 -4.84 -19.40 4.43
CA VAL A 132 -6.13 -19.09 5.05
C VAL A 132 -7.07 -18.45 4.00
N PRO A 133 -8.31 -18.95 3.84
CA PRO A 133 -9.28 -18.36 2.92
C PRO A 133 -9.63 -16.92 3.26
N LEU A 134 -9.78 -16.07 2.23
CA LEU A 134 -10.17 -14.66 2.40
C LEU A 134 -11.47 -14.49 3.19
N THR A 135 -12.46 -15.38 3.01
CA THR A 135 -13.74 -15.33 3.72
C THR A 135 -13.60 -15.52 5.22
N GLU A 136 -12.61 -16.30 5.65
CA GLU A 136 -12.28 -16.50 7.06
C GLU A 136 -11.61 -15.25 7.64
N VAL A 137 -10.63 -14.67 6.92
CA VAL A 137 -9.93 -13.44 7.33
C VAL A 137 -10.88 -12.24 7.44
N LEU A 138 -11.90 -12.18 6.58
CA LEU A 138 -12.93 -11.15 6.60
C LEU A 138 -14.05 -11.41 7.61
N GLU A 139 -14.05 -12.56 8.30
CA GLU A 139 -15.06 -12.89 9.33
C GLU A 139 -16.52 -12.77 8.80
N GLY A 140 -16.73 -13.10 7.53
CA GLY A 140 -18.04 -12.98 6.87
C GLY A 140 -18.43 -11.58 6.41
N GLU A 141 -17.59 -10.56 6.62
CA GLU A 141 -17.81 -9.23 6.04
C GLU A 141 -17.70 -9.28 4.50
N LYS A 142 -18.65 -8.62 3.82
CA LYS A 142 -18.59 -8.44 2.37
C LYS A 142 -17.69 -7.26 2.02
N ALA A 143 -16.92 -7.43 0.95
CA ALA A 143 -16.13 -6.37 0.33
C ALA A 143 -16.88 -5.84 -0.89
N ASP A 144 -16.91 -4.53 -1.05
CA ASP A 144 -17.49 -3.85 -2.20
C ASP A 144 -16.46 -3.68 -3.32
N VAL A 145 -15.20 -3.49 -2.94
CA VAL A 145 -14.04 -3.44 -3.83
C VAL A 145 -12.94 -4.29 -3.21
N ILE A 146 -12.37 -5.19 -4.01
CA ILE A 146 -11.18 -5.97 -3.67
C ILE A 146 -10.10 -5.64 -4.67
N THR A 147 -8.91 -5.31 -4.19
CA THR A 147 -7.74 -5.05 -5.04
C THR A 147 -6.57 -5.91 -4.63
N ALA A 148 -5.84 -6.39 -5.64
CA ALA A 148 -4.61 -7.15 -5.48
C ALA A 148 -3.60 -6.62 -6.50
N GLU A 149 -2.53 -5.97 -6.03
CA GLU A 149 -1.48 -5.41 -6.88
C GLU A 149 -0.18 -6.20 -6.67
N GLY A 150 0.24 -6.95 -7.70
CA GLY A 150 1.48 -7.72 -7.75
C GLY A 150 2.55 -7.11 -8.65
#